data_AF-A0A0G3C8S4-F1
#
_entry.id   AF-A0A0G3C8S4-F1
#
_cell.length_a   1.000
_cell.length_b   1.000
_cell.length_c   1.000
_cell.angle_alpha   90.00
_cell.angle_beta   90.00
_cell.angle_gamma   90.00
#
_symmetry.space_group_name_H-M   'P 1'
#
loop_
_entity.id
_entity.type
_entity.pdbx_description
1 polymer ?
#
loop_
_entity_poly.entity_id
_entity_poly.type
_entity_poly.pdbx_seq_one_letter_code
_entity_poly.pdbx_strand_id
1 'polypeptide(L)'
;MDPILVSVEVGLSKTKSKEFAGKTVSECIKQLSGKDLDAVVKIEFKRREHKGKQKQDEMIVRLVAVYNDEDEKYHIYITNIQKDILNAKDIANLYGARWDIELLFKELKSKYSLDVLETKNVQVIEALIWTAILTLIVSRRIYSLVRKSTTHPEKMARYTQLRWSTIFAENASDLLTVILHRCGIQS
;
A
#
# COMPACT_ATOMS: atom_id res chain seq x y z
N MET A 1 -9.08 -18.66 -5.49
CA MET A 1 -9.59 -19.76 -4.65
C MET A 1 -10.19 -19.11 -3.42
N ASP A 2 -11.45 -19.40 -3.12
CA ASP A 2 -12.15 -18.80 -1.97
C ASP A 2 -11.74 -19.55 -0.68
N PRO A 3 -11.15 -18.88 0.33
CA PRO A 3 -10.72 -19.55 1.56
C PRO A 3 -11.89 -20.20 2.30
N ILE A 4 -11.61 -21.30 3.00
CA ILE A 4 -12.59 -22.01 3.83
C ILE A 4 -12.46 -21.54 5.27
N LEU A 5 -13.56 -21.16 5.91
CA LEU A 5 -13.55 -20.74 7.31
C LEU A 5 -13.27 -21.91 8.24
N VAL A 6 -12.27 -21.75 9.10
CA VAL A 6 -11.97 -22.69 10.18
C VAL A 6 -12.64 -22.21 11.46
N SER A 7 -12.48 -20.93 11.80
CA SER A 7 -13.15 -20.31 12.93
C SER A 7 -13.31 -18.80 12.71
N VAL A 8 -14.31 -18.20 13.35
CA VAL A 8 -14.59 -16.76 13.29
C VAL A 8 -14.45 -16.19 14.70
N GLU A 9 -13.55 -15.24 14.85
CA GLU A 9 -13.23 -14.60 16.12
C GLU A 9 -13.95 -13.26 16.32
N VAL A 10 -14.27 -12.56 15.22
CA VAL A 10 -15.01 -11.28 15.21
C VAL A 10 -15.94 -11.25 14.00
N GLY A 11 -17.10 -10.60 14.13
CA GLY A 11 -18.04 -10.34 13.04
C GLY A 11 -19.33 -11.16 13.10
N LEU A 12 -19.29 -12.35 13.73
CA LEU A 12 -20.44 -13.24 13.91
C LEU A 12 -20.70 -13.57 15.39
N SER A 13 -21.96 -13.93 15.70
CA SER A 13 -22.31 -14.53 16.98
C SER A 13 -21.76 -15.95 17.08
N LYS A 14 -21.53 -16.47 18.30
CA LYS A 14 -21.00 -17.83 18.51
C LYS A 14 -21.79 -18.92 17.77
N THR A 15 -23.11 -18.78 17.69
CA THR A 15 -24.00 -19.71 16.96
C THR A 15 -23.74 -19.65 15.46
N LYS A 16 -23.69 -18.45 14.87
CA LYS A 16 -23.40 -18.27 13.45
C LYS A 16 -21.96 -18.71 13.12
N SER A 17 -20.98 -18.41 13.97
CA SER A 17 -19.59 -18.83 13.75
C SER A 17 -19.46 -20.35 13.58
N LYS A 18 -20.21 -21.15 14.36
CA LYS A 18 -20.24 -22.61 14.21
C LYS A 18 -20.90 -23.07 12.92
N GLU A 19 -21.96 -22.37 12.49
CA GLU A 19 -22.67 -22.66 11.25
C GLU A 19 -21.82 -22.39 10.00
N PHE A 20 -20.92 -21.39 10.07
CA PHE A 20 -20.04 -21.00 8.97
C PHE A 20 -18.68 -21.71 8.96
N ALA A 21 -18.35 -22.50 9.97
CA ALA A 21 -17.17 -23.36 9.93
C ALA A 21 -17.30 -24.37 8.78
N GLY A 22 -16.28 -24.44 7.91
CA GLY A 22 -16.29 -25.27 6.71
C GLY A 22 -16.94 -24.62 5.47
N LYS A 23 -17.60 -23.46 5.61
CA LYS A 23 -18.13 -22.68 4.48
C LYS A 23 -17.06 -21.74 3.93
N THR A 24 -17.30 -21.17 2.75
CA THR A 24 -16.35 -20.24 2.15
C THR A 24 -16.48 -18.83 2.74
N VAL A 25 -15.40 -18.05 2.65
CA VAL A 25 -15.40 -16.66 3.11
C VAL A 25 -16.42 -15.82 2.35
N SER A 26 -16.57 -16.00 1.02
CA SER A 26 -17.55 -15.24 0.25
C SER A 26 -19.00 -15.48 0.68
N GLU A 27 -19.34 -16.68 1.15
CA GLU A 27 -20.67 -16.97 1.69
C GLU A 27 -20.90 -16.26 3.03
N CYS A 28 -19.89 -16.27 3.90
CA CYS A 28 -19.95 -15.59 5.19
C CYS A 28 -20.08 -14.08 5.03
N ILE A 29 -19.32 -13.48 4.11
CA ILE A 29 -19.29 -12.03 3.90
C ILE A 29 -20.68 -11.47 3.54
N LYS A 30 -21.47 -12.21 2.77
CA LYS A 30 -22.86 -11.82 2.42
C LYS A 30 -23.77 -11.67 3.65
N GLN A 31 -23.43 -12.30 4.77
CA GLN A 31 -24.20 -12.27 6.01
C GLN A 31 -23.65 -11.30 7.07
N LEU A 32 -22.53 -10.63 6.80
CA LEU A 32 -21.88 -9.76 7.78
C LEU A 32 -22.54 -8.38 7.92
N SER A 33 -23.46 -7.99 7.03
CA SER A 33 -24.26 -6.75 7.15
C SER A 33 -23.41 -5.50 7.50
N GLY A 34 -22.28 -5.31 6.79
CA GLY A 34 -21.35 -4.20 7.00
C GLY A 34 -20.39 -4.35 8.18
N LYS A 35 -20.35 -5.49 8.87
CA LYS A 35 -19.45 -5.72 10.00
C LYS A 35 -18.13 -6.34 9.57
N ASP A 36 -17.05 -5.87 10.17
CA ASP A 36 -15.72 -6.47 10.00
C ASP A 36 -15.70 -7.95 10.40
N LEU A 37 -14.91 -8.73 9.67
CA LEU A 37 -14.60 -10.13 9.94
C LEU A 37 -13.16 -10.26 10.43
N ASP A 38 -12.97 -11.08 11.45
CA ASP A 38 -11.65 -11.58 11.84
C ASP A 38 -11.79 -13.09 12.02
N ALA A 39 -11.09 -13.85 11.18
CA ALA A 39 -11.28 -15.28 11.07
C ALA A 39 -9.97 -16.01 10.81
N VAL A 40 -9.94 -17.27 11.24
CA VAL A 40 -8.93 -18.23 10.80
C VAL A 40 -9.50 -19.00 9.64
N VAL A 41 -8.78 -19.03 8.52
CA VAL A 41 -9.20 -19.68 7.28
C VAL A 41 -8.16 -20.69 6.82
N LYS A 42 -8.64 -21.70 6.11
CA LYS A 42 -7.82 -22.64 5.36
C LYS A 42 -7.76 -22.20 3.91
N ILE A 43 -6.55 -22.00 3.40
CA ILE A 43 -6.31 -21.75 1.99
C ILE A 43 -5.63 -22.96 1.37
N GLU A 44 -6.11 -23.35 0.20
CA GLU A 44 -5.49 -24.38 -0.63
C GLU A 44 -4.74 -23.69 -1.76
N PHE A 45 -3.55 -24.19 -2.09
CA PHE A 45 -2.74 -23.63 -3.17
C PHE A 45 -1.91 -24.71 -3.84
N LYS A 46 -1.48 -24.43 -5.07
CA LYS A 46 -0.59 -25.31 -5.82
C LYS A 46 0.84 -24.93 -5.50
N ARG A 47 1.68 -25.89 -5.10
CA ARG A 47 3.12 -25.66 -4.95
C ARG A 47 3.75 -25.43 -6.32
N ARG A 48 4.92 -24.79 -6.33
CA ARG A 48 5.75 -24.72 -7.54
C ARG A 48 6.08 -26.13 -8.01
N GLU A 49 6.08 -26.29 -9.32
CA GLU A 49 6.42 -27.57 -9.95
C GLU A 49 7.86 -27.94 -9.62
N HIS A 50 8.07 -29.17 -9.17
CA HIS A 50 9.40 -29.72 -8.93
C HIS A 50 9.51 -31.08 -9.59
N LYS A 51 10.48 -31.24 -10.50
CA LYS A 51 10.68 -32.46 -11.30
C LYS A 51 9.40 -32.94 -12.02
N GLY A 52 8.68 -32.02 -12.68
CA GLY A 52 7.50 -32.36 -13.48
C GLY A 52 6.26 -32.71 -12.66
N LYS A 53 6.30 -32.59 -11.33
CA LYS A 53 5.17 -32.90 -10.44
C LYS A 53 4.73 -31.65 -9.70
N GLN A 54 3.44 -31.34 -9.80
CA GLN A 54 2.80 -30.28 -9.05
C GLN A 54 1.91 -30.91 -7.96
N LYS A 55 2.12 -30.51 -6.71
CA LYS A 55 1.31 -30.96 -5.56
C LYS A 55 0.42 -29.82 -5.07
N GLN A 56 -0.79 -30.18 -4.61
CA GLN A 56 -1.60 -29.30 -3.79
C GLN A 56 -1.05 -29.29 -2.36
N ASP A 57 -1.19 -28.15 -1.71
CA ASP A 57 -0.85 -27.94 -0.31
C ASP A 57 -1.90 -27.04 0.33
N GLU A 58 -1.99 -27.09 1.65
CA GLU A 58 -2.93 -26.30 2.42
C GLU A 58 -2.23 -25.55 3.55
N MET A 59 -2.75 -24.37 3.89
CA MET A 59 -2.23 -23.56 4.99
C MET A 59 -3.39 -22.92 5.76
N ILE A 60 -3.24 -22.88 7.07
CA ILE A 60 -4.13 -22.15 7.96
C ILE A 60 -3.55 -20.76 8.19
N VAL A 61 -4.34 -19.72 7.93
CA VAL A 61 -3.93 -18.31 8.06
C VAL A 61 -5.03 -17.50 8.71
N ARG A 62 -4.66 -16.35 9.28
CA ARG A 62 -5.64 -15.34 9.70
C ARG A 62 -6.05 -14.52 8.49
N LEU A 63 -7.35 -14.31 8.34
CA LEU A 63 -7.97 -13.46 7.34
C LEU A 63 -8.83 -12.43 8.04
N VAL A 64 -8.62 -11.17 7.66
CA VAL A 64 -9.45 -10.06 8.12
C VAL A 64 -10.18 -9.46 6.92
N ALA A 65 -11.46 -9.16 7.09
CA ALA A 65 -12.23 -8.42 6.10
C ALA A 65 -12.79 -7.16 6.75
N VAL A 66 -12.44 -5.99 6.23
CA VAL A 66 -12.91 -4.70 6.75
C VAL A 66 -13.90 -4.12 5.75
N TYR A 67 -15.07 -3.71 6.24
CA TYR A 67 -16.07 -3.08 5.38
C TYR A 67 -15.69 -1.63 5.09
N ASN A 68 -15.66 -1.26 3.81
CA ASN A 68 -15.53 0.13 3.39
C ASN A 68 -16.93 0.67 3.03
N ASP A 69 -17.43 1.59 3.86
CA ASP A 69 -18.73 2.25 3.66
C ASP A 69 -18.74 3.12 2.38
N GLU A 70 -17.60 3.68 1.96
CA GLU A 70 -17.51 4.53 0.77
C GLU A 70 -17.64 3.73 -0.54
N ASP A 71 -17.05 2.53 -0.57
CA ASP A 71 -17.05 1.65 -1.75
C ASP A 71 -18.16 0.58 -1.69
N GLU A 72 -18.91 0.53 -0.58
CA GLU A 72 -19.88 -0.50 -0.21
C GLU A 72 -19.35 -1.94 -0.33
N LYS A 73 -18.05 -2.14 -0.05
CA LYS A 73 -17.33 -3.40 -0.30
C LYS A 73 -16.40 -3.77 0.84
N TYR A 74 -16.13 -5.07 0.97
CA TYR A 74 -15.13 -5.58 1.90
C TYR A 74 -13.74 -5.59 1.26
N HIS A 75 -12.77 -5.02 1.97
CA HIS A 75 -11.36 -5.23 1.69
C HIS A 75 -10.85 -6.40 2.52
N ILE A 76 -10.29 -7.41 1.84
CA ILE A 76 -9.88 -8.68 2.44
C ILE A 76 -8.37 -8.78 2.47
N TYR A 77 -7.81 -9.11 3.63
CA TYR A 77 -6.38 -9.23 3.86
C TYR A 77 -6.06 -10.56 4.56
N ILE A 78 -4.94 -11.17 4.17
CA ILE A 78 -4.39 -12.37 4.83
C ILE A 78 -3.13 -11.96 5.59
N THR A 79 -3.02 -12.32 6.87
CA THR A 79 -1.89 -11.94 7.72
C THR A 79 -1.47 -13.08 8.64
N ASN A 80 -0.21 -13.05 9.07
CA ASN A 80 0.31 -13.89 10.15
C ASN A 80 0.42 -13.13 11.48
N ILE A 81 0.11 -11.83 11.50
CA ILE A 81 0.10 -11.03 12.73
C ILE A 81 -1.10 -11.47 13.57
N GLN A 82 -0.85 -11.75 14.84
CA GLN A 82 -1.89 -12.22 15.76
C GLN A 82 -2.86 -11.09 16.14
N LYS A 83 -4.08 -11.45 16.52
CA LYS A 83 -5.18 -10.49 16.80
C LYS A 83 -4.93 -9.62 18.02
N ASP A 84 -4.27 -10.16 19.02
CA ASP A 84 -3.83 -9.45 20.23
C ASP A 84 -2.76 -8.39 19.93
N ILE A 85 -2.03 -8.52 18.82
CA ILE A 85 -1.06 -7.52 18.36
C ILE A 85 -1.73 -6.44 17.50
N LEU A 86 -2.46 -6.85 16.44
CA LEU A 86 -3.19 -5.92 15.56
C LEU A 86 -4.59 -6.45 15.26
N ASN A 87 -5.60 -5.59 15.43
CA ASN A 87 -6.98 -5.90 15.05
C ASN A 87 -7.20 -5.73 13.53
N ALA A 88 -8.39 -6.09 13.04
CA ALA A 88 -8.72 -6.02 11.62
C ALA A 88 -8.53 -4.63 10.98
N LYS A 89 -8.90 -3.56 11.69
CA LYS A 89 -8.76 -2.17 11.20
C LYS A 89 -7.30 -1.73 11.14
N ASP A 90 -6.51 -2.09 12.15
CA ASP A 90 -5.07 -1.80 12.14
C ASP A 90 -4.34 -2.55 11.02
N ILE A 91 -4.74 -3.79 10.73
CA ILE A 91 -4.25 -4.53 9.57
C ILE A 91 -4.63 -3.80 8.27
N ALA A 92 -5.88 -3.36 8.11
CA ALA A 92 -6.28 -2.60 6.92
C ALA A 92 -5.44 -1.32 6.75
N ASN A 93 -5.20 -0.58 7.84
CA ASN A 93 -4.34 0.61 7.84
C ASN A 93 -2.89 0.27 7.45
N LEU A 94 -2.33 -0.82 7.98
CA LEU A 94 -0.99 -1.30 7.64
C LEU A 94 -0.88 -1.69 6.16
N TYR A 95 -1.90 -2.36 5.61
CA TYR A 95 -1.97 -2.65 4.18
C TYR A 95 -2.17 -1.38 3.33
N GLY A 96 -2.80 -0.35 3.87
CA GLY A 96 -2.79 1.00 3.31
C GLY A 96 -1.37 1.55 3.17
N ALA A 97 -0.55 1.46 4.22
CA ALA A 97 0.85 1.89 4.16
C ALA A 97 1.69 1.11 3.13
N ARG A 98 1.34 -0.15 2.82
CA ARG A 98 1.97 -0.89 1.72
C ARG A 98 1.74 -0.21 0.37
N TRP A 99 0.57 0.38 0.14
CA TRP A 99 0.28 1.14 -1.08
C TRP A 99 1.19 2.37 -1.20
N ASP A 100 1.51 3.03 -0.08
CA ASP A 100 2.43 4.18 -0.09
C ASP A 100 3.83 3.79 -0.61
N ILE A 101 4.29 2.56 -0.35
CA ILE A 101 5.54 2.03 -0.90
C ILE A 101 5.45 1.85 -2.42
N GLU A 102 4.35 1.29 -2.91
CA GLU A 102 4.12 1.11 -4.34
C GLU A 102 4.06 2.47 -5.06
N LEU A 103 3.36 3.44 -4.45
CA LEU A 103 3.27 4.80 -4.95
C LEU A 103 4.63 5.50 -4.95
N LEU A 104 5.47 5.27 -3.93
CA LEU A 104 6.85 5.76 -3.84
C LEU A 104 7.69 5.25 -5.01
N PHE A 105 7.64 3.94 -5.30
CA PHE A 105 8.38 3.40 -6.44
C PHE A 105 7.84 3.87 -7.78
N LYS A 106 6.51 4.04 -7.90
CA LYS A 106 5.90 4.63 -9.10
C LYS A 106 6.35 6.07 -9.32
N GLU A 107 6.42 6.87 -8.25
CA GLU A 107 6.94 8.24 -8.28
C GLU A 107 8.41 8.26 -8.73
N LEU A 108 9.29 7.46 -8.09
CA LEU A 108 10.72 7.37 -8.43
C LEU A 108 10.95 7.02 -9.90
N LYS A 109 10.23 6.01 -10.41
CA LYS A 109 10.34 5.60 -11.82
C LYS A 109 9.82 6.70 -12.75
N SER A 110 8.54 7.06 -12.60
CA SER A 110 7.86 7.93 -13.57
C SER A 110 8.26 9.40 -13.56
N LYS A 111 8.80 9.93 -12.44
CA LYS A 111 9.08 11.38 -12.29
C LYS A 111 10.53 11.70 -12.00
N TYR A 112 11.28 10.75 -11.43
CA TYR A 112 12.69 10.95 -11.09
C TYR A 112 13.61 9.98 -11.86
N SER A 113 13.13 9.48 -13.01
CA SER A 113 13.88 8.74 -14.04
C SER A 113 14.60 7.48 -13.56
N LEU A 114 14.12 6.85 -12.49
CA LEU A 114 14.74 5.62 -11.97
C LEU A 114 14.62 4.43 -12.94
N ASP A 115 13.68 4.47 -13.88
CA ASP A 115 13.47 3.44 -14.91
C ASP A 115 14.18 3.73 -16.26
N VAL A 116 14.82 4.88 -16.40
CA VAL A 116 15.57 5.28 -17.60
C VAL A 116 17.06 5.43 -17.24
N LEU A 117 17.75 4.30 -17.18
CA LEU A 117 19.20 4.24 -16.94
C LEU A 117 19.91 3.74 -18.20
N GLU A 118 20.27 4.64 -19.11
CA GLU A 118 20.91 4.32 -20.40
C GLU A 118 22.44 4.09 -20.26
N THR A 119 22.85 3.33 -19.26
CA THR A 119 24.27 3.05 -19.00
C THR A 119 24.46 1.67 -18.40
N LYS A 120 25.62 1.06 -18.69
CA LYS A 120 26.05 -0.22 -18.09
C LYS A 120 27.10 -0.03 -17.01
N ASN A 121 27.56 1.21 -16.79
CA ASN A 121 28.55 1.51 -15.78
C ASN A 121 27.88 1.50 -14.39
N VAL A 122 28.34 0.60 -13.52
CA VAL A 122 27.76 0.38 -12.19
C VAL A 122 27.85 1.63 -11.31
N GLN A 123 28.98 2.34 -11.34
CA GLN A 123 29.15 3.56 -10.56
C GLN A 123 28.18 4.68 -10.99
N VAL A 124 27.96 4.81 -12.31
CA VAL A 124 26.99 5.79 -12.84
C VAL A 124 25.56 5.39 -12.46
N ILE A 125 25.22 4.10 -12.55
CA ILE A 125 23.92 3.59 -12.11
C ILE A 125 23.67 3.91 -10.63
N GLU A 126 24.64 3.63 -9.75
CA GLU A 126 24.53 3.91 -8.32
C GLU A 126 24.34 5.41 -8.06
N ALA A 127 25.11 6.27 -8.73
CA ALA A 127 24.97 7.72 -8.60
C ALA A 127 23.58 8.23 -9.03
N LEU A 128 23.02 7.68 -10.11
CA LEU A 128 21.67 8.03 -10.59
C LEU A 128 20.59 7.56 -9.62
N ILE A 129 20.71 6.36 -9.04
CA ILE A 129 19.81 5.86 -8.00
C ILE A 129 19.82 6.80 -6.79
N TRP A 130 21.01 7.18 -6.30
CA TRP A 130 21.13 8.11 -5.18
C TRP A 130 20.54 9.49 -5.51
N THR A 131 20.74 9.99 -6.72
CA THR A 131 20.18 11.27 -7.18
C THR A 131 18.65 11.23 -7.20
N ALA A 132 18.04 10.15 -7.69
CA ALA A 132 16.59 9.99 -7.68
C ALA A 132 16.02 9.95 -6.25
N ILE A 133 16.70 9.24 -5.34
CA ILE A 133 16.31 9.18 -3.91
C ILE A 133 16.42 10.56 -3.24
N LEU A 134 17.53 11.28 -3.47
CA LEU A 134 17.71 12.63 -2.94
C LEU A 134 16.63 13.59 -3.47
N THR A 135 16.32 13.51 -4.76
CA THR A 135 15.28 14.32 -5.40
C THR A 135 13.91 14.05 -4.77
N LEU A 136 13.56 12.78 -4.55
CA LEU A 136 12.34 12.38 -3.84
C LEU A 136 12.28 12.98 -2.43
N ILE A 137 13.36 12.91 -1.67
CA ILE A 137 13.42 13.44 -0.29
C ILE A 137 13.20 14.95 -0.29
N VAL A 138 13.89 15.68 -1.16
CA VAL A 138 13.74 17.14 -1.30
C VAL A 138 12.32 17.50 -1.71
N SER A 139 11.78 16.84 -2.74
CA SER A 139 10.41 17.01 -3.21
C SER A 139 9.38 16.83 -2.08
N ARG A 140 9.48 15.72 -1.33
CA ARG A 140 8.58 15.42 -0.20
C ARG A 140 8.72 16.42 0.95
N ARG A 141 9.94 16.92 1.20
CA ARG A 141 10.17 17.94 2.23
C ARG A 141 9.47 19.23 1.84
N ILE A 142 9.61 19.68 0.59
CA ILE A 142 8.94 20.87 0.09
C ILE A 142 7.42 20.69 0.11
N TYR A 143 6.91 19.52 -0.34
CA TYR A 143 5.49 19.19 -0.23
C TYR A 143 4.95 19.33 1.20
N SER A 144 5.69 18.80 2.18
CA SER A 144 5.32 18.89 3.60
C SER A 144 5.26 20.34 4.08
N LEU A 145 6.21 21.18 3.66
CA LEU A 145 6.22 22.60 3.99
C LEU A 145 5.02 23.33 3.35
N VAL A 146 4.78 23.11 2.06
CA VAL A 146 3.64 23.69 1.34
C VAL A 146 2.33 23.28 2.00
N ARG A 147 2.17 21.99 2.33
CA ARG A 147 0.98 21.46 3.02
C ARG A 147 0.74 22.11 4.39
N LYS A 148 1.81 22.46 5.11
CA LYS A 148 1.71 23.15 6.41
C LYS A 148 1.45 24.65 6.29
N SER A 149 1.92 25.28 5.21
CA SER A 149 1.76 26.72 4.99
C SER A 149 0.43 27.12 4.36
N THR A 150 -0.27 26.19 3.70
CA THR A 150 -1.50 26.52 2.98
C THR A 150 -2.67 26.76 3.95
N THR A 151 -3.16 27.99 3.97
CA THR A 151 -4.32 28.44 4.77
C THR A 151 -5.67 27.88 4.28
N HIS A 152 -5.68 27.13 3.18
CA HIS A 152 -6.86 26.63 2.44
C HIS A 152 -6.80 25.10 2.27
N PRO A 153 -7.25 24.32 3.28
CA PRO A 153 -7.19 22.86 3.26
C PRO A 153 -7.88 22.20 2.06
N GLU A 154 -8.94 22.83 1.54
CA GLU A 154 -9.75 22.36 0.41
C GLU A 154 -8.97 22.38 -0.92
N LYS A 155 -7.98 23.27 -1.05
CA LYS A 155 -7.07 23.28 -2.21
C LYS A 155 -6.04 22.16 -2.08
N MET A 156 -5.61 21.81 -0.87
CA MET A 156 -4.65 20.72 -0.63
C MET A 156 -5.20 19.34 -0.97
N ALA A 157 -6.51 19.11 -0.82
CA ALA A 157 -7.15 17.86 -1.25
C ALA A 157 -6.94 17.56 -2.74
N ARG A 158 -6.66 18.58 -3.57
CA ARG A 158 -6.41 18.43 -5.02
C ARG A 158 -4.95 18.11 -5.35
N TYR A 159 -4.02 18.30 -4.41
CA TYR A 159 -2.59 18.03 -4.55
C TYR A 159 -2.23 16.68 -3.92
N THR A 160 -2.66 15.60 -4.58
CA THR A 160 -2.16 14.26 -4.25
C THR A 160 -0.65 14.21 -4.45
N GLN A 161 0.02 13.26 -3.78
CA GLN A 161 1.48 13.15 -3.86
C GLN A 161 2.00 12.97 -5.30
N LEU A 162 1.31 12.21 -6.15
CA LEU A 162 1.67 12.05 -7.57
C LEU A 162 1.48 13.33 -8.41
N ARG A 163 0.48 14.16 -8.07
CA ARG A 163 0.30 15.46 -8.73
C ARG A 163 1.40 16.41 -8.31
N TRP A 164 1.71 16.43 -7.01
CA TRP A 164 2.84 17.20 -6.49
C TRP A 164 4.15 16.83 -7.18
N SER A 165 4.47 15.55 -7.31
CA SER A 165 5.73 15.12 -7.94
C SER A 165 5.85 15.59 -9.40
N THR A 166 4.72 15.71 -10.10
CA THR A 166 4.69 16.28 -11.46
C THR A 166 5.00 17.77 -11.44
N ILE A 167 4.30 18.54 -10.60
CA ILE A 167 4.54 19.98 -10.43
C ILE A 167 5.99 20.24 -10.03
N PHE A 168 6.50 19.49 -9.05
CA PHE A 168 7.87 19.64 -8.58
C PHE A 168 8.87 19.38 -9.71
N ALA A 169 8.73 18.29 -10.46
CA ALA A 169 9.64 17.96 -11.55
C ALA A 169 9.61 19.02 -12.67
N GLU A 170 8.42 19.51 -13.05
CA GLU A 170 8.25 20.54 -14.09
C GLU A 170 8.84 21.90 -13.68
N ASN A 171 8.85 22.21 -12.38
CA ASN A 171 9.31 23.50 -11.85
C ASN A 171 10.65 23.40 -11.12
N ALA A 172 11.36 22.27 -11.20
CA ALA A 172 12.58 22.02 -10.43
C ALA A 172 13.69 23.03 -10.75
N SER A 173 13.81 23.41 -12.03
CA SER A 173 14.78 24.42 -12.49
C SER A 173 14.49 25.80 -11.89
N ASP A 174 13.22 26.21 -11.89
CA ASP A 174 12.80 27.51 -11.34
C ASP A 174 13.01 27.55 -9.83
N LEU A 175 12.65 26.47 -9.13
CA LEU A 175 12.90 26.33 -7.70
C LEU A 175 14.39 26.41 -7.37
N LEU A 176 15.25 25.73 -8.16
CA LEU A 176 16.70 25.82 -7.99
C LEU A 176 17.18 27.26 -8.18
N THR A 177 16.70 27.94 -9.22
CA THR A 177 17.05 29.35 -9.51
C THR A 177 16.71 30.26 -8.34
N VAL A 178 15.51 30.10 -7.77
CA VAL A 178 15.07 30.86 -6.59
C VAL A 178 15.95 30.57 -5.37
N ILE A 179 16.34 29.31 -5.16
CA ILE A 179 17.22 28.92 -4.05
C ILE A 179 18.62 29.52 -4.22
N LEU A 180 19.21 29.39 -5.41
CA LEU A 180 20.54 29.94 -5.71
C LEU A 180 20.58 31.44 -5.51
N HIS A 181 19.57 32.17 -6.01
CA HIS A 181 19.44 33.59 -5.79
C HIS A 181 19.36 33.94 -4.29
N ARG A 182 18.58 33.20 -3.49
CA ARG A 182 18.53 33.42 -2.03
C ARG A 182 19.83 33.10 -1.31
N CYS A 183 20.64 32.20 -1.86
CA CYS A 183 21.98 31.87 -1.34
C CYS A 183 23.06 32.85 -1.81
N GLY A 184 22.72 33.87 -2.61
CA GLY A 184 23.69 34.82 -3.18
C GLY A 184 24.56 34.20 -4.26
N ILE A 185 24.17 33.04 -4.80
CA ILE A 185 24.86 32.38 -5.90
C ILE A 185 24.21 32.87 -7.20
N GLN A 186 24.96 33.61 -8.01
CA GLN A 186 24.51 34.03 -9.33
C GLN A 186 24.56 32.82 -10.27
N SER A 187 23.41 32.43 -10.83
CA SER A 187 23.26 31.42 -11.88
C SER A 187 23.05 32.08 -13.23
#